data_AF-A0A2K5RI64-F1
#
_entry.id   AF-A0A2K5RI64-F1
#
_cell.length_a   1.000
_cell.length_b   1.000
_cell.length_c   1.000
_cell.angle_alpha   90.00
_cell.angle_beta   90.00
_cell.angle_gamma   90.00
#
_symmetry.space_group_name_H-M   'P 1'
#
loop_
_entity.id
_entity.type
_entity.pdbx_description
1 polymer ?
#
loop_
_entity_poly.entity_id
_entity_poly.type
_entity_poly.pdbx_seq_one_letter_code
_entity_poly.pdbx_strand_id
1 'polypeptide(L)'
;MPAIPALWEAKAGGLPEPRSTKDNTKRCNLRERISKYMDRAENIKKYLDQEKEDGKYHKQIKIEENATGFSYESLFREYLNETVTEVWIEDPYIRHTHQLYNFLRFCEMLIKRPCKVKTIHLLTSLDEGSEQVQQSRGLKEIEESLRSHGVLLEVQYSSSIHDREIRFNNGWMIKIGRGLDYFKKPQSRFSLGYCDFDLRPCHETTVDIFHKKHTKNI
;
A
#
# COMPACT_ATOMS: atom_id res chain seq x y z
N MET A 1 -4.63 -5.93 11.49
CA MET A 1 -5.79 -5.11 11.94
C MET A 1 -6.76 -5.02 10.77
N PRO A 2 -8.01 -5.49 10.87
CA PRO A 2 -8.88 -5.53 9.70
C PRO A 2 -9.29 -4.11 9.29
N ALA A 3 -9.30 -3.88 7.99
CA ALA A 3 -9.56 -2.60 7.37
C ALA A 3 -10.95 -2.07 7.74
N ILE A 4 -10.98 -0.82 8.21
CA ILE A 4 -12.19 -0.05 8.53
C ILE A 4 -13.23 -0.01 7.38
N PRO A 5 -12.89 -0.11 6.07
CA PRO A 5 -13.90 -0.12 5.00
C PRO A 5 -14.77 -1.38 4.95
N ALA A 6 -14.28 -2.55 5.37
CA ALA A 6 -15.03 -3.81 5.24
C ALA A 6 -16.19 -3.95 6.26
N LEU A 7 -16.17 -3.14 7.33
CA LEU A 7 -17.24 -3.08 8.33
C LEU A 7 -18.42 -2.19 7.91
N TRP A 8 -18.27 -1.43 6.82
CA TRP A 8 -19.27 -0.48 6.33
C TRP A 8 -20.29 -1.15 5.37
N GLU A 9 -19.86 -2.05 4.48
CA GLU A 9 -20.77 -2.66 3.48
C GLU A 9 -21.55 -3.88 3.99
N ALA A 10 -21.02 -4.60 4.99
CA ALA A 10 -21.72 -5.75 5.59
C ALA A 10 -22.90 -5.37 6.52
N LYS A 11 -23.19 -4.06 6.68
CA LYS A 11 -24.27 -3.53 7.53
C LYS A 11 -25.36 -2.78 6.74
N ALA A 12 -25.56 -3.13 5.47
CA ALA A 12 -26.79 -2.77 4.75
C ALA A 12 -28.04 -3.52 5.26
N GLY A 13 -27.89 -4.45 6.23
CA GLY A 13 -29.00 -5.08 6.95
C GLY A 13 -29.03 -4.65 8.42
N GLY A 14 -29.74 -3.56 8.73
CA GLY A 14 -30.20 -3.22 10.08
C GLY A 14 -29.11 -2.88 11.11
N LEU A 15 -29.16 -1.65 11.66
CA LEU A 15 -28.46 -1.29 12.89
C LEU A 15 -28.78 -2.30 14.01
N PRO A 16 -27.80 -2.83 14.76
CA PRO A 16 -28.09 -3.63 15.94
C PRO A 16 -28.74 -2.73 16.99
N GLU A 17 -30.01 -3.01 17.32
CA GLU A 17 -30.68 -2.34 18.42
C GLU A 17 -29.89 -2.57 19.73
N PRO A 18 -29.73 -1.55 20.59
CA PRO A 18 -29.03 -1.71 21.85
C PRO A 18 -29.80 -2.70 22.73
N ARG A 19 -29.17 -3.83 23.08
CA ARG A 19 -29.70 -4.77 24.09
C ARG A 19 -30.15 -4.00 25.33
N SER A 20 -31.37 -4.31 25.76
CA SER A 20 -32.19 -3.57 26.72
C SER A 20 -31.44 -3.15 27.99
N THR A 21 -31.03 -1.88 28.06
CA THR A 21 -30.79 -1.17 29.31
C THR A 21 -32.02 -0.31 29.62
N LYS A 22 -32.70 -0.59 30.75
CA LYS A 22 -34.00 -0.01 31.14
C LYS A 22 -33.96 1.48 31.55
N ASP A 23 -32.95 2.24 31.12
CA ASP A 23 -32.71 3.60 31.57
C ASP A 23 -32.64 4.55 30.37
N ASN A 24 -33.76 5.21 30.07
CA ASN A 24 -33.97 6.03 28.87
C ASN A 24 -32.95 7.19 28.79
N THR A 25 -32.57 7.72 29.96
CA THR A 25 -31.59 8.80 30.14
C THR A 25 -30.19 8.38 29.69
N LYS A 26 -29.78 7.14 30.01
CA LYS A 26 -28.47 6.59 29.60
C LYS A 26 -28.38 6.37 28.08
N ARG A 27 -29.49 5.98 27.44
CA ARG A 27 -29.57 5.82 25.96
C ARG A 27 -29.49 7.17 25.24
N CYS A 28 -30.14 8.22 25.74
CA CYS A 28 -30.00 9.58 25.21
C CYS A 28 -28.57 10.10 25.33
N ASN A 29 -27.96 9.98 26.52
CA ASN A 29 -26.58 10.44 26.74
C ASN A 29 -25.57 9.71 25.84
N LEU A 30 -25.79 8.41 25.58
CA LEU A 30 -24.95 7.64 24.67
C LEU A 30 -25.15 8.08 23.21
N ARG A 31 -26.39 8.34 22.77
CA ARG A 31 -26.68 8.86 21.42
C ARG A 31 -26.04 10.23 21.18
N GLU A 32 -26.12 11.14 22.14
CA GLU A 32 -25.47 12.45 22.02
C GLU A 32 -23.95 12.32 21.92
N ARG A 33 -23.34 11.45 22.73
CA ARG A 33 -21.90 11.19 22.62
C ARG A 33 -21.55 10.63 21.26
N ILE A 34 -22.30 9.63 20.76
CA ILE A 34 -22.08 9.06 19.43
C ILE A 34 -22.21 10.15 18.36
N SER A 35 -23.25 10.97 18.40
CA SER A 35 -23.44 12.09 17.46
C SER A 35 -22.24 13.03 17.46
N LYS A 36 -21.77 13.47 18.63
CA LYS A 36 -20.60 14.35 18.76
C LYS A 36 -19.32 13.72 18.19
N TYR A 37 -19.12 12.41 18.37
CA TYR A 37 -17.99 11.70 17.77
C TYR A 37 -18.14 11.58 16.25
N MET A 38 -19.35 11.35 15.73
CA MET A 38 -19.62 11.27 14.30
C MET A 38 -19.43 12.62 13.60
N ASP A 39 -19.97 13.71 14.16
CA ASP A 39 -19.78 15.07 13.63
C ASP A 39 -18.30 15.44 13.56
N ARG A 40 -17.54 15.07 14.60
CA ARG A 40 -16.08 15.28 14.63
C ARG A 40 -15.37 14.45 13.56
N ALA A 41 -15.75 13.20 13.35
CA ALA A 41 -15.17 12.34 12.32
C ALA A 41 -15.46 12.88 10.91
N GLU A 42 -16.67 13.36 10.66
CA GLU A 42 -17.04 14.00 9.38
C GLU A 42 -16.25 15.28 9.13
N ASN A 43 -16.08 16.13 10.15
CA ASN A 43 -15.29 17.35 10.02
C ASN A 43 -13.80 17.05 9.76
N ILE A 44 -13.23 16.05 10.42
CA ILE A 44 -11.86 15.58 10.14
C ILE A 44 -11.77 15.07 8.71
N LYS A 45 -12.75 14.27 8.25
CA LYS A 45 -12.79 13.76 6.87
C LYS A 45 -12.80 14.91 5.86
N LYS A 46 -13.68 15.91 6.04
CA LYS A 46 -13.75 17.10 5.20
C LYS A 46 -12.43 17.87 5.16
N TYR A 47 -11.78 18.05 6.31
CA TYR A 47 -10.47 18.71 6.38
C TYR A 47 -9.38 17.92 5.64
N LEU A 48 -9.33 16.60 5.80
CA LEU A 48 -8.38 15.75 5.08
C LEU A 48 -8.64 15.76 3.57
N ASP A 49 -9.91 15.77 3.15
CA ASP A 49 -10.27 15.86 1.75
C ASP A 49 -9.90 17.23 1.18
N GLN A 50 -10.03 18.32 1.96
CA GLN A 50 -9.54 19.65 1.60
C GLN A 50 -8.01 19.69 1.45
N GLU A 51 -7.25 19.11 2.40
CA GLU A 51 -5.78 19.04 2.32
C GLU A 51 -5.29 18.18 1.14
N LYS A 52 -6.02 17.10 0.80
CA LYS A 52 -5.79 16.33 -0.43
C LYS A 52 -6.09 17.17 -1.67
N GLU A 53 -7.16 17.97 -1.62
CA GLU A 53 -7.55 18.88 -2.68
C GLU A 53 -6.54 20.02 -2.88
N ASP A 54 -5.88 20.46 -1.82
CA ASP A 54 -4.89 21.54 -1.85
C ASP A 54 -3.47 21.01 -2.15
N GLY A 55 -3.32 19.69 -2.33
CA GLY A 55 -2.04 19.04 -2.62
C GLY A 55 -1.04 19.04 -1.46
N LYS A 56 -1.52 19.29 -0.24
CA LYS A 56 -0.72 19.38 1.00
C LYS A 56 -0.81 18.15 1.89
N TYR A 57 -1.60 17.15 1.51
CA TYR A 57 -1.72 15.92 2.28
C TYR A 57 -0.38 15.20 2.41
N HIS A 58 0.11 15.10 3.65
CA HIS A 58 1.26 14.31 4.04
C HIS A 58 0.88 13.45 5.26
N LYS A 59 1.15 12.14 5.16
CA LYS A 59 1.00 11.19 6.25
C LYS A 59 2.28 10.38 6.36
N GLN A 60 2.83 10.29 7.55
CA GLN A 60 3.99 9.44 7.82
C GLN A 60 3.56 8.25 8.68
N ILE A 61 4.02 7.06 8.31
CA ILE A 61 3.88 5.82 9.07
C ILE A 61 5.28 5.37 9.45
N LYS A 62 5.53 5.18 10.74
CA LYS A 62 6.76 4.57 11.23
C LYS A 62 6.53 3.07 11.43
N ILE A 63 7.30 2.25 10.71
CA ILE A 63 7.36 0.82 10.94
C ILE A 63 8.50 0.59 11.94
N GLU A 64 8.13 0.20 13.16
CA GLU A 64 9.11 -0.08 14.22
C GLU A 64 9.86 -1.40 13.93
N GLU A 65 11.05 -1.53 14.53
CA GLU A 65 11.87 -2.74 14.41
C GLU A 65 11.10 -3.98 14.90
N ASN A 66 11.09 -5.04 14.08
CA ASN A 66 10.33 -6.29 14.29
C ASN A 66 8.80 -6.15 14.25
N ALA A 67 8.24 -5.00 13.86
CA ALA A 67 6.80 -4.86 13.73
C ALA A 67 6.22 -5.79 12.63
N THR A 68 4.94 -6.12 12.75
CA THR A 68 4.19 -6.99 11.83
C THR A 68 2.90 -6.30 11.37
N GLY A 69 2.19 -6.86 10.39
CA GLY A 69 0.93 -6.32 9.87
C GLY A 69 1.12 -5.30 8.74
N PHE A 70 2.30 -5.30 8.12
CA PHE A 70 2.70 -4.41 7.04
C PHE A 70 2.95 -5.18 5.75
N SER A 71 2.07 -6.12 5.37
CA SER A 71 2.09 -6.63 3.99
C SER A 71 1.87 -5.47 3.01
N TYR A 72 2.28 -5.64 1.75
CA TYR A 72 1.98 -4.62 0.73
C TYR A 72 0.48 -4.35 0.64
N GLU A 73 -0.34 -5.41 0.69
CA GLU A 73 -1.79 -5.25 0.68
C GLU A 73 -2.26 -4.37 1.84
N SER A 74 -1.82 -4.63 3.06
CA SER A 74 -2.16 -3.81 4.24
C SER A 74 -1.67 -2.36 4.12
N LEU A 75 -0.46 -2.15 3.59
CA LEU A 75 0.16 -0.83 3.50
C LEU A 75 -0.48 0.05 2.42
N PHE A 76 -0.81 -0.52 1.26
CA PHE A 76 -1.32 0.24 0.10
C PHE A 76 -2.85 0.23 -0.04
N ARG A 77 -3.57 -0.54 0.78
CA ARG A 77 -5.04 -0.70 0.72
C ARG A 77 -5.80 0.62 0.62
N GLU A 78 -5.40 1.64 1.37
CA GLU A 78 -6.10 2.94 1.41
C GLU A 78 -5.90 3.79 0.14
N TYR A 79 -4.83 3.52 -0.62
CA TYR A 79 -4.38 4.35 -1.75
C TYR A 79 -4.70 3.70 -3.11
N LEU A 80 -5.10 2.43 -3.08
CA LEU A 80 -5.48 1.62 -4.24
C LEU A 80 -7.00 1.53 -4.36
N ASN A 81 -7.51 1.90 -5.54
CA ASN A 81 -8.93 1.78 -5.89
C ASN A 81 -9.08 1.57 -7.40
N GLU A 82 -10.31 1.55 -7.90
CA GLU A 82 -10.60 1.29 -9.33
C GLU A 82 -10.04 2.35 -10.29
N THR A 83 -9.69 3.54 -9.82
CA THR A 83 -9.16 4.62 -10.67
C THR A 83 -7.68 4.45 -10.98
N VAL A 84 -6.99 3.57 -10.25
CA VAL A 84 -5.57 3.25 -10.50
C VAL A 84 -5.47 2.35 -11.73
N THR A 85 -4.90 2.90 -12.79
CA THR A 85 -4.65 2.18 -14.05
C THR A 85 -3.17 2.13 -14.40
N GLU A 86 -2.35 2.99 -13.81
CA GLU A 86 -0.92 3.10 -14.12
C GLU A 86 -0.11 3.39 -12.85
N VAL A 87 1.02 2.69 -12.72
CA VAL A 87 1.87 2.72 -11.53
C VAL A 87 3.33 2.92 -11.93
N TRP A 88 4.05 3.80 -11.24
CA TRP A 88 5.50 3.97 -11.37
C TRP A 88 6.18 3.58 -10.07
N ILE A 89 7.25 2.81 -10.17
CA ILE A 89 8.05 2.33 -9.05
C ILE A 89 9.50 2.64 -9.36
N GLU A 90 10.10 3.50 -8.55
CA GLU A 90 11.53 3.74 -8.52
C GLU A 90 12.06 3.04 -7.27
N ASP A 91 12.83 1.97 -7.46
CA ASP A 91 13.48 1.25 -6.36
C ASP A 91 14.83 0.70 -6.83
N PRO A 92 15.97 1.25 -6.34
CA PRO A 92 17.29 0.81 -6.76
C PRO A 92 17.59 -0.65 -6.39
N TYR A 93 16.86 -1.26 -5.45
CA TYR A 93 17.24 -2.53 -4.83
C TYR A 93 16.38 -3.70 -5.30
N ILE A 94 15.94 -3.75 -6.55
CA ILE A 94 15.29 -4.93 -7.13
C ILE A 94 16.32 -5.78 -7.87
N ARG A 95 17.22 -6.45 -7.12
CA ARG A 95 18.37 -7.18 -7.67
C ARG A 95 18.35 -8.67 -7.32
N HIS A 96 18.30 -8.98 -6.03
CA HIS A 96 18.40 -10.35 -5.53
C HIS A 96 17.06 -11.09 -5.58
N THR A 97 17.12 -12.42 -5.50
CA THR A 97 15.94 -13.32 -5.52
C THR A 97 14.79 -12.86 -4.62
N HIS A 98 15.06 -12.52 -3.36
CA HIS A 98 14.01 -12.11 -2.42
C HIS A 98 13.39 -10.75 -2.79
N GLN A 99 14.16 -9.86 -3.41
CA GLN A 99 13.72 -8.55 -3.89
C GLN A 99 12.85 -8.69 -5.15
N LEU A 100 13.19 -9.62 -6.04
CA LEU A 100 12.34 -10.01 -7.17
C LEU A 100 11.00 -10.55 -6.68
N TYR A 101 11.00 -11.41 -5.65
CA TYR A 101 9.76 -11.89 -5.04
C TYR A 101 8.98 -10.81 -4.30
N ASN A 102 9.65 -9.83 -3.70
CA ASN A 102 9.02 -8.64 -3.11
C ASN A 102 8.27 -7.86 -4.21
N PHE A 103 8.94 -7.57 -5.33
CA PHE A 103 8.31 -6.92 -6.47
C PHE A 103 7.14 -7.74 -7.05
N LEU A 104 7.30 -9.06 -7.20
CA LEU A 104 6.23 -9.93 -7.67
C LEU A 104 4.98 -9.86 -6.77
N ARG A 105 5.14 -9.95 -5.45
CA ARG A 105 4.01 -9.80 -4.50
C ARG A 105 3.35 -8.43 -4.59
N PHE A 106 4.15 -7.38 -4.83
CA PHE A 106 3.61 -6.04 -5.05
C PHE A 106 2.76 -6.01 -6.33
N CYS A 107 3.22 -6.61 -7.44
CA CYS A 107 2.44 -6.74 -8.67
C CYS A 107 1.16 -7.57 -8.48
N GLU A 108 1.22 -8.68 -7.74
CA GLU A 108 0.05 -9.51 -7.43
C GLU A 108 -1.06 -8.72 -6.72
N MET A 109 -0.69 -7.81 -5.82
CA MET A 109 -1.64 -6.91 -5.16
C MET A 109 -2.28 -5.94 -6.17
N LEU A 110 -1.50 -5.37 -7.10
CA LEU A 110 -1.99 -4.39 -8.09
C LEU A 110 -2.99 -4.96 -9.09
N ILE A 111 -2.91 -6.27 -9.38
CA ILE A 111 -3.80 -6.94 -10.34
C ILE A 111 -5.05 -7.54 -9.68
N LYS A 112 -5.06 -7.67 -8.35
CA LYS A 112 -6.24 -8.13 -7.61
C LYS A 112 -7.34 -7.06 -7.64
N ARG A 113 -8.60 -7.52 -7.61
CA ARG A 113 -9.76 -6.62 -7.49
C ARG A 113 -9.69 -5.87 -6.15
N PRO A 114 -10.09 -4.59 -6.11
CA PRO A 114 -10.83 -3.83 -7.14
C PRO A 114 -9.97 -3.16 -8.23
N CYS A 115 -8.64 -3.23 -8.15
CA CYS A 115 -7.74 -2.50 -9.05
C CYS A 115 -7.86 -2.93 -10.53
N LYS A 116 -7.58 -1.99 -11.44
CA LYS A 116 -7.63 -2.18 -12.90
C LYS A 116 -6.32 -1.73 -13.56
N VAL A 117 -5.18 -1.98 -12.91
CA VAL A 117 -3.86 -1.61 -13.41
C VAL A 117 -3.61 -2.25 -14.77
N LYS A 118 -3.11 -1.43 -15.72
CA LYS A 118 -2.79 -1.81 -17.09
C LYS A 118 -1.31 -1.69 -17.40
N THR A 119 -0.65 -0.71 -16.80
CA THR A 119 0.78 -0.45 -17.05
C THR A 119 1.51 -0.25 -15.72
N ILE A 120 2.66 -0.91 -15.59
CA ILE A 120 3.57 -0.78 -14.47
C ILE A 120 4.92 -0.36 -15.04
N HIS A 121 5.46 0.73 -14.52
CA HIS A 121 6.80 1.24 -14.85
C HIS A 121 7.72 0.94 -13.68
N LEU A 122 8.77 0.16 -13.91
CA LEU A 122 9.81 -0.12 -12.94
C LEU A 122 11.12 0.52 -13.39
N LEU A 123 11.64 1.42 -12.56
CA LEU A 123 13.00 1.94 -12.67
C LEU A 123 13.83 1.37 -11.51
N THR A 124 14.79 0.52 -11.84
CA THR A 124 15.72 -0.08 -10.86
C THR A 124 17.16 0.17 -11.26
N SER A 125 18.09 -0.05 -10.34
CA SER A 125 19.51 -0.05 -10.70
C SER A 125 19.96 -1.45 -11.10
N LEU A 126 20.90 -1.51 -12.04
CA LEU A 126 21.46 -2.75 -12.55
C LEU A 126 22.49 -3.28 -11.54
N ASP A 127 22.49 -4.58 -11.28
CA ASP A 127 23.57 -5.20 -10.51
C ASP A 127 24.88 -5.21 -11.33
N GLU A 128 26.00 -4.93 -10.68
CA GLU A 128 27.34 -4.89 -11.31
C GLU A 128 28.09 -6.24 -11.19
N GLY A 129 27.49 -7.23 -10.51
CA GLY A 129 28.10 -8.53 -10.22
C GLY A 129 27.45 -9.71 -10.95
N SER A 130 27.64 -10.90 -10.40
CA SER A 130 27.10 -12.15 -10.96
C SER A 130 25.57 -12.21 -10.97
N GLU A 131 24.91 -11.40 -10.16
CA GLU A 131 23.47 -11.41 -9.96
C GLU A 131 22.72 -10.66 -11.07
N GLN A 132 23.42 -9.89 -11.92
CA GLN A 132 22.82 -9.15 -13.03
C GLN A 132 21.99 -10.03 -13.98
N VAL A 133 22.51 -11.21 -14.31
CA VAL A 133 21.83 -12.18 -15.17
C VAL A 133 20.55 -12.68 -14.50
N GLN A 134 20.60 -12.92 -13.19
CA GLN A 134 19.45 -13.36 -12.42
C GLN A 134 18.40 -12.27 -12.31
N GLN A 135 18.80 -11.03 -12.03
CA GLN A 135 17.91 -9.86 -12.01
C GLN A 135 17.18 -9.72 -13.34
N SER A 136 17.94 -9.69 -14.45
CA SER A 136 17.40 -9.46 -15.79
C SER A 136 16.43 -10.57 -16.21
N ARG A 137 16.78 -11.84 -15.95
CA ARG A 137 15.91 -12.99 -16.25
C ARG A 137 14.66 -13.00 -15.38
N GLY A 138 14.81 -12.77 -14.07
CA GLY A 138 13.68 -12.75 -13.14
C GLY A 138 12.68 -11.65 -13.47
N LEU A 139 13.15 -10.43 -13.76
CA LEU A 139 12.28 -9.33 -14.19
C LEU A 139 11.62 -9.63 -15.54
N LYS A 140 12.32 -10.31 -16.45
CA LYS A 140 11.74 -10.74 -17.74
C LYS A 140 10.63 -11.78 -17.57
N GLU A 141 10.81 -12.76 -16.69
CA GLU A 141 9.78 -13.75 -16.37
C GLU A 141 8.54 -13.08 -15.74
N ILE A 142 8.75 -12.11 -14.85
CA ILE A 142 7.65 -11.33 -14.26
C ILE A 142 6.91 -10.51 -15.33
N GLU A 143 7.64 -9.87 -16.26
CA GLU A 143 7.09 -9.14 -17.40
C GLU A 143 6.18 -10.02 -18.26
N GLU A 144 6.64 -11.21 -18.62
CA GLU A 144 5.90 -12.16 -19.44
C GLU A 144 4.67 -12.72 -18.71
N SER A 145 4.80 -13.01 -17.41
CA SER A 145 3.69 -13.43 -16.56
C SER A 145 2.61 -12.35 -16.44
N LEU A 146 2.99 -11.09 -16.23
CA LEU A 146 2.04 -9.97 -16.18
C LEU A 146 1.36 -9.73 -17.53
N ARG A 147 2.09 -9.89 -18.63
CA ARG A 147 1.53 -9.79 -19.99
C ARG A 147 0.42 -10.80 -20.22
N SER A 148 0.55 -12.03 -19.70
CA SER A 148 -0.50 -13.05 -19.79
C SER A 148 -1.81 -12.66 -19.07
N HIS A 149 -1.73 -11.72 -18.13
CA HIS A 149 -2.88 -11.13 -17.42
C HIS A 149 -3.34 -9.78 -18.04
N GLY A 150 -2.79 -9.39 -19.19
CA GLY A 150 -3.12 -8.14 -19.88
C GLY A 150 -2.56 -6.90 -19.21
N VAL A 151 -1.43 -7.03 -18.49
CA VAL A 151 -0.70 -5.92 -17.85
C VAL A 151 0.66 -5.76 -18.51
N LEU A 152 0.99 -4.54 -18.94
CA LEU A 152 2.28 -4.18 -19.48
C LEU A 152 3.24 -3.82 -18.34
N LEU A 153 4.40 -4.47 -18.28
CA LEU A 153 5.50 -4.07 -17.40
C LEU A 153 6.62 -3.47 -18.27
N GLU A 154 6.98 -2.22 -17.98
CA GLU A 154 8.11 -1.53 -18.59
C GLU A 154 9.25 -1.45 -17.57
N VAL A 155 10.37 -2.13 -17.84
CA VAL A 155 11.54 -2.13 -16.95
C VAL A 155 12.64 -1.28 -17.56
N GLN A 156 13.11 -0.30 -16.80
CA GLN A 156 14.25 0.53 -17.15
C GLN A 156 15.33 0.41 -16.07
N TYR A 157 16.59 0.53 -16.50
CA TYR A 157 17.74 0.45 -15.62
C TYR A 157 18.47 1.78 -15.59
N SER A 158 18.81 2.26 -14.39
CA SER A 158 19.66 3.43 -14.20
C SER A 158 20.57 3.24 -12.99
N SER A 159 21.87 3.50 -13.15
CA SER A 159 22.86 3.39 -12.07
C SER A 159 22.87 4.60 -11.13
N SER A 160 22.24 5.72 -11.51
CA SER A 160 22.28 6.98 -10.77
C SER A 160 21.04 7.23 -9.90
N ILE A 161 20.13 6.25 -9.77
CA ILE A 161 18.93 6.40 -8.95
C ILE A 161 19.21 6.01 -7.49
N HIS A 162 18.70 6.83 -6.59
CA HIS A 162 18.80 6.60 -5.14
C HIS A 162 17.46 6.74 -4.43
N ASP A 163 16.50 7.38 -5.10
CA ASP A 163 15.17 7.61 -4.56
C ASP A 163 14.36 6.30 -4.57
N ARG A 164 13.51 6.16 -3.54
CA ARG A 164 12.56 5.05 -3.38
C ARG A 164 11.17 5.66 -3.40
N GLU A 165 10.51 5.57 -4.53
CA GLU A 165 9.26 6.28 -4.79
C GLU A 165 8.28 5.37 -5.55
N ILE A 166 7.04 5.32 -5.07
CA ILE A 166 5.93 4.64 -5.73
C ILE A 166 4.88 5.68 -6.04
N ARG A 167 4.42 5.75 -7.28
CA ARG A 167 3.41 6.70 -7.74
C ARG A 167 2.25 5.96 -8.37
N PHE A 168 1.05 6.42 -8.05
CA PHE A 168 -0.19 5.99 -8.69
C PHE A 168 -0.75 7.15 -9.53
N ASN A 169 -1.33 6.84 -10.68
CA ASN A 169 -1.92 7.85 -11.57
C ASN A 169 -3.15 8.56 -11.00
N ASN A 170 -3.65 8.13 -9.84
CA ASN A 170 -4.70 8.82 -9.08
C ASN A 170 -4.16 9.92 -8.13
N GLY A 171 -2.86 10.22 -8.17
CA GLY A 171 -2.24 11.34 -7.45
C GLY A 171 -1.50 10.93 -6.17
N TRP A 172 -1.66 9.70 -5.70
CA TRP A 172 -0.92 9.18 -4.55
C TRP A 172 0.54 8.90 -4.88
N MET A 173 1.42 9.28 -3.96
CA MET A 173 2.85 9.03 -4.01
C MET A 173 3.31 8.54 -2.64
N ILE A 174 4.10 7.47 -2.61
CA ILE A 174 4.56 6.81 -1.39
C ILE A 174 6.08 6.67 -1.48
N LYS A 175 6.80 7.21 -0.49
CA LYS A 175 8.24 7.03 -0.31
C LYS A 175 8.50 6.11 0.86
N ILE A 176 9.27 5.04 0.65
CA ILE A 176 9.60 4.07 1.70
C ILE A 176 11.09 4.11 1.93
N GLY A 177 11.50 4.31 3.18
CA GLY A 177 12.91 4.43 3.57
C GLY A 177 13.77 3.26 3.09
N ARG A 178 13.23 2.04 2.95
CA ARG A 178 13.93 0.85 2.42
C ARG A 178 13.41 0.34 1.08
N GLY A 179 12.52 1.08 0.41
CA GLY A 179 11.84 0.62 -0.79
C GLY A 179 10.91 -0.56 -0.48
N LEU A 180 10.83 -1.53 -1.38
CA LEU A 180 10.06 -2.76 -1.17
C LEU A 180 10.75 -3.76 -0.22
N ASP A 181 12.02 -3.55 0.14
CA ASP A 181 12.85 -4.51 0.89
C ASP A 181 12.95 -4.20 2.41
N TYR A 182 11.80 -3.98 3.06
CA TYR A 182 11.73 -3.76 4.51
C TYR A 182 11.40 -5.03 5.32
N PHE A 183 11.25 -6.20 4.69
CA PHE A 183 10.97 -7.44 5.40
C PHE A 183 12.23 -8.14 5.88
N LYS A 184 12.18 -8.74 7.07
CA LYS A 184 13.25 -9.61 7.55
C LYS A 184 13.16 -10.99 6.91
N LYS A 185 14.31 -11.67 6.88
CA LYS A 185 14.36 -13.10 6.59
C LYS A 185 13.49 -13.89 7.60
N PRO A 186 12.80 -14.95 7.16
CA PRO A 186 12.04 -15.80 8.07
C PRO A 186 12.97 -16.53 9.06
N GLN A 187 12.44 -16.91 10.22
CA GLN A 187 13.22 -17.58 11.26
C GLN A 187 13.61 -19.01 10.87
N SER A 188 12.72 -19.71 10.16
CA SER A 188 12.96 -21.08 9.68
C SER A 188 12.21 -21.32 8.37
N ARG A 189 12.44 -22.49 7.74
CA ARG A 189 11.79 -22.86 6.47
C ARG A 189 10.26 -22.95 6.55
N PHE A 190 9.72 -23.21 7.74
CA PHE A 190 8.28 -23.40 7.97
C PHE A 190 7.77 -22.51 9.11
N SER A 191 8.40 -21.36 9.34
CA SER A 191 7.94 -20.40 10.35
C SER A 191 6.66 -19.69 9.90
N LEU A 192 5.81 -19.33 10.86
CA LEU A 192 4.69 -18.42 10.59
C LEU A 192 5.18 -17.12 9.95
N GLY A 193 4.39 -16.61 9.02
CA GLY A 193 4.75 -15.48 8.19
C GLY A 193 5.68 -15.78 7.03
N TYR A 194 5.96 -17.05 6.70
CA TYR A 194 6.74 -17.40 5.48
C TYR A 194 6.02 -16.96 4.19
N CYS A 195 4.73 -17.24 4.07
CA CYS A 195 3.92 -16.87 2.90
C CYS A 195 3.11 -15.60 3.12
N ASP A 196 2.52 -15.44 4.30
CA ASP A 196 1.73 -14.25 4.67
C ASP A 196 2.63 -13.20 5.32
N PHE A 197 2.86 -12.10 4.60
CA PHE A 197 3.78 -11.04 5.02
C PHE A 197 3.16 -10.12 6.08
N ASP A 198 1.86 -10.21 6.36
CA ASP A 198 1.28 -9.54 7.53
C ASP A 198 1.78 -10.17 8.85
N LEU A 199 2.27 -11.41 8.81
CA LEU A 199 2.88 -12.07 9.98
C LEU A 199 4.42 -12.00 9.96
N ARG A 200 5.03 -11.37 8.94
CA ARG A 200 6.49 -11.28 8.81
C ARG A 200 7.02 -10.08 9.59
N PRO A 201 8.08 -10.25 10.42
CA PRO A 201 8.76 -9.11 11.05
C PRO A 201 9.43 -8.20 10.02
N CYS A 202 9.28 -6.89 10.22
CA CYS A 202 9.91 -5.86 9.39
C CYS A 202 11.18 -5.30 10.04
N HIS A 203 12.06 -4.74 9.20
CA HIS A 203 13.10 -3.80 9.62
C HIS A 203 12.48 -2.44 9.91
N GLU A 204 13.09 -1.68 10.81
CA GLU A 204 12.71 -0.29 11.04
C GLU A 204 12.80 0.53 9.73
N THR A 205 11.72 1.24 9.40
CA THR A 205 11.67 2.15 8.25
C THR A 205 10.54 3.18 8.41
N THR A 206 10.64 4.28 7.69
CA THR A 206 9.54 5.24 7.52
C THR A 206 8.84 5.02 6.18
N VAL A 207 7.54 5.32 6.15
CA VAL A 207 6.71 5.38 4.95
C VAL A 207 6.05 6.74 4.91
N ASP A 208 6.43 7.56 3.95
CA ASP A 208 5.89 8.90 3.74
C ASP A 208 4.91 8.89 2.57
N ILE A 209 3.68 9.31 2.81
CA ILE A 209 2.58 9.29 1.86
C ILE A 209 2.21 10.72 1.52
N PHE A 210 2.12 11.00 0.23
CA PHE A 210 1.81 12.30 -0.34
C PHE A 210 0.64 12.16 -1.33
N HIS A 211 -0.14 13.23 -1.49
CA HIS A 211 -1.13 13.33 -2.56
C HIS A 211 -0.86 14.58 -3.38
N LYS A 212 -0.50 14.41 -4.65
CA LYS A 212 -0.36 15.53 -5.59
C LYS A 212 -1.66 15.68 -6.37
N LYS A 213 -2.33 16.83 -6.26
CA LYS A 213 -3.21 17.27 -7.36
C LYS A 213 -2.32 17.62 -8.55
N HIS A 214 -2.74 17.21 -9.75
CA HIS A 214 -2.15 17.55 -11.04
C HIS A 214 -1.53 18.95 -11.06
N THR A 215 -0.21 19.05 -10.85
CA THR A 215 0.56 20.00 -11.64
C THR A 215 0.51 19.44 -13.05
N LYS A 216 -0.45 19.94 -13.84
CA LYS A 216 -0.27 20.00 -15.30
C LYS A 216 1.07 20.68 -15.51
N ASN A 217 2.13 19.91 -15.65
CA ASN A 217 3.30 20.40 -16.33
C ASN A 217 2.93 20.33 -17.80
N ILE A 218 2.67 21.51 -18.33
CA ILE A 218 2.56 21.87 -19.74
C ILE A 218 3.70 21.24 -20.52
#